data_AF-A0A7G2FMP9-F1
#
_entry.id   AF-A0A7G2FMP9-F1
#
_cell.length_a   1.000
_cell.length_b   1.000
_cell.length_c   1.000
_cell.angle_alpha   90.00
_cell.angle_beta   90.00
_cell.angle_gamma   90.00
#
_symmetry.space_group_name_H-M   'P 1'
#
loop_
_entity.id
_entity.type
_entity.pdbx_description
1 polymer ?
#
loop_
_entity_poly.entity_id
_entity_poly.type
_entity_poly.pdbx_seq_one_letter_code
_entity_poly.pdbx_strand_id
1 'polypeptide(L)'
;MEEELKLFIQVWVSAIISVTYCYYLTPKIKTSLLRLLSVLPVCVLFLIIPIFFSTVHSSFTIAFFLSGLAVPKLILFALEKGPLFPLPPNLPHFVCFACFPIKLQKKPNPENTNHFPKWVFALKVFIFGALLLQAYHYKQFLSTNFLLGLYALHIYLELEISLTLIKFLVSITLGCDLEPQFNEPYLATSLHDFWGHRWNLMVSKILWLAVYNPIRQWRAKSSEWDRFFAIFATFLVSGVAHEILYFYLTREKPTWEVTWFFVLHGFCMAAEVALKRKTKLVQRWPVNPAVSRLLTVGFVFVTGVWLFSPQPIRHGLMERFINEDLFLIDFFNQRRLKSSDFYFFLFLCKQRKESRTDSNTDITEVVEPHFHEPYLATSLQDFWGRRWNLIVSASLRAIVYTPVRRVCQRVMSSDYAMLIGVFATFVTSGVAHEVVFFYITRAMPTGEVALFFLLHGVCTVAEVAAKRTAFVRRWPVRPVVSWMFTIAFVNVTAGWLFFPQLIRNNLGERCSNEISLLIDFFRSKLFYFPQ
;
A
#
# COMPACT_ATOMS: atom_id res chain seq x y z
N MET A 1 16.08 -11.58 6.39
CA MET A 1 14.78 -10.99 5.99
C MET A 1 13.60 -11.79 6.54
N GLU A 2 13.54 -13.12 6.37
CA GLU A 2 12.39 -13.91 6.84
C GLU A 2 12.21 -13.88 8.38
N GLU A 3 13.29 -14.03 9.14
CA GLU A 3 13.24 -13.95 10.61
C GLU A 3 12.82 -12.56 11.10
N GLU A 4 13.32 -11.50 10.47
CA GLU A 4 12.91 -10.14 10.78
C GLU A 4 11.47 -9.86 10.41
N LEU A 5 10.98 -10.38 9.27
CA LEU A 5 9.59 -10.27 8.91
C LEU A 5 8.70 -10.97 9.95
N LYS A 6 9.14 -12.14 10.45
CA LYS A 6 8.44 -12.86 11.52
C LYS A 6 8.41 -12.04 12.81
N LEU A 7 9.54 -11.45 13.22
CA LEU A 7 9.60 -10.56 14.38
C LEU A 7 8.72 -9.33 14.18
N PHE A 8 8.73 -8.72 12.99
CA PHE A 8 7.90 -7.59 12.63
C PHE A 8 6.42 -7.91 12.79
N ILE A 9 5.98 -9.08 12.29
CA ILE A 9 4.61 -9.56 12.45
C ILE A 9 4.29 -9.76 13.93
N GLN A 10 5.14 -10.48 14.68
CA GLN A 10 4.94 -10.73 16.13
C GLN A 10 4.83 -9.45 16.95
N VAL A 11 5.62 -8.44 16.60
CA VAL A 11 5.58 -7.11 17.23
C VAL A 11 4.24 -6.43 16.97
N TRP A 12 3.74 -6.45 15.72
CA TRP A 12 2.45 -5.86 15.40
C TRP A 12 1.29 -6.56 16.09
N VAL A 13 1.34 -7.89 16.22
CA VAL A 13 0.37 -8.67 17.00
C VAL A 13 0.38 -8.25 18.47
N SER A 14 1.58 -8.20 19.05
CA SER A 14 1.78 -7.79 20.44
C SER A 14 1.30 -6.36 20.67
N ALA A 15 1.52 -5.46 19.71
CA ALA A 15 1.04 -4.09 19.75
C ALA A 15 -0.50 -4.03 19.72
N ILE A 16 -1.16 -4.79 18.83
CA ILE A 16 -2.62 -4.87 18.76
C ILE A 16 -3.20 -5.40 20.09
N ILE A 17 -2.64 -6.47 20.64
CA ILE A 17 -3.08 -7.04 21.93
C ILE A 17 -2.92 -6.02 23.05
N SER A 18 -1.75 -5.37 23.13
CA SER A 18 -1.45 -4.37 24.16
C SER A 18 -2.37 -3.15 24.09
N VAL A 19 -2.65 -2.66 22.89
CA VAL A 19 -3.57 -1.52 22.69
C VAL A 19 -5.01 -1.94 22.96
N THR A 20 -5.40 -3.17 22.62
CA THR A 20 -6.72 -3.74 22.95
C THR A 20 -6.92 -3.83 24.46
N TYR A 21 -5.89 -4.24 25.21
CA TYR A 21 -5.89 -4.20 26.67
C TYR A 21 -6.15 -2.77 27.18
N CYS A 22 -5.45 -1.77 26.64
CA CYS A 22 -5.67 -0.36 27.00
C CYS A 22 -7.11 0.10 26.70
N TYR A 23 -7.70 -0.34 25.57
CA TYR A 23 -9.06 0.01 25.17
C TYR A 23 -10.11 -0.47 26.19
N TYR A 24 -10.01 -1.71 26.69
CA TYR A 24 -11.01 -2.28 27.59
C TYR A 24 -10.81 -1.93 29.06
N LEU A 25 -9.57 -1.80 29.53
CA LEU A 25 -9.29 -1.62 30.96
C LEU A 25 -9.28 -0.15 31.38
N THR A 26 -8.59 0.71 30.63
CA THR A 26 -8.34 2.11 31.03
C THR A 26 -9.63 2.92 31.26
N PRO A 27 -10.70 2.79 30.43
CA PRO A 27 -11.94 3.52 30.66
C PRO A 27 -12.69 3.13 31.94
N LYS A 28 -12.45 1.91 32.46
CA LYS A 28 -13.14 1.41 33.67
C LYS A 28 -12.57 1.98 34.96
N ILE A 29 -11.36 2.53 34.91
CA ILE A 29 -10.67 3.09 36.06
C ILE A 29 -11.13 4.53 36.25
N LYS A 30 -11.47 4.96 37.47
CA LYS A 30 -11.93 6.34 37.72
C LYS A 30 -10.79 7.34 37.94
N THR A 31 -9.67 6.88 38.50
CA THR A 31 -8.54 7.75 38.89
C THR A 31 -7.50 7.87 37.76
N SER A 32 -7.12 9.09 37.41
CA SER A 32 -6.11 9.37 36.36
C SER A 32 -4.75 8.73 36.64
N LEU A 33 -4.30 8.72 37.90
CA LEU A 33 -3.05 8.07 38.29
C LEU A 33 -3.08 6.55 38.06
N LEU A 34 -4.18 5.89 38.44
CA LEU A 34 -4.35 4.45 38.24
C LEU A 34 -4.45 4.09 36.74
N ARG A 35 -5.03 4.97 35.92
CA ARG A 35 -5.02 4.81 34.45
C ARG A 35 -3.62 4.89 33.87
N LEU A 36 -2.81 5.83 34.35
CA LEU A 36 -1.42 5.96 33.89
C LEU A 36 -0.62 4.70 34.28
N LEU A 37 -0.79 4.22 35.50
CA LEU A 37 -0.17 2.97 35.97
C LEU A 37 -0.63 1.75 35.16
N SER A 38 -1.91 1.68 34.75
CA SER A 38 -2.39 0.56 33.93
C SER A 38 -1.79 0.54 32.52
N VAL A 39 -1.43 1.71 31.97
CA VAL A 39 -0.88 1.87 30.61
C VAL A 39 0.65 1.76 30.60
N LEU A 40 1.32 2.01 31.74
CA LEU A 40 2.78 2.01 31.86
C LEU A 40 3.47 0.72 31.34
N PRO A 41 2.98 -0.50 31.62
CA PRO A 41 3.60 -1.72 31.09
C PRO A 41 3.62 -1.75 29.56
N VAL A 42 2.55 -1.27 28.91
CA VAL A 42 2.47 -1.17 27.45
C VAL A 42 3.45 -0.12 26.93
N CYS A 43 3.58 1.01 27.62
CA CYS A 43 4.56 2.03 27.25
C CYS A 43 6.01 1.50 27.32
N VAL A 44 6.36 0.80 28.39
CA VAL A 44 7.69 0.20 28.55
C VAL A 44 7.97 -0.82 27.44
N LEU A 45 7.00 -1.69 27.16
CA LEU A 45 7.09 -2.65 26.06
C LEU A 45 7.37 -1.94 24.72
N PHE A 46 6.62 -0.89 24.40
CA PHE A 46 6.78 -0.14 23.16
C PHE A 46 8.10 0.64 23.06
N LEU A 47 8.74 0.96 24.18
CA LEU A 47 10.09 1.57 24.21
C LEU A 47 11.22 0.53 24.05
N ILE A 48 10.99 -0.72 24.43
CA ILE A 48 12.04 -1.77 24.35
C ILE A 48 12.04 -2.46 22.99
N ILE A 49 10.86 -2.71 22.41
CA ILE A 49 10.71 -3.50 21.17
C ILE A 49 11.63 -3.06 20.01
N PRO A 50 11.84 -1.76 19.71
CA PRO A 50 12.69 -1.36 18.58
C PRO A 50 14.14 -1.89 18.70
N ILE A 51 14.57 -2.29 19.91
CA ILE A 51 15.92 -2.80 20.16
C ILE A 51 16.17 -4.16 19.48
N PHE A 52 15.12 -4.92 19.18
CA PHE A 52 15.26 -6.26 18.61
C PHE A 52 15.41 -6.29 17.08
N PHE A 53 15.25 -5.16 16.39
CA PHE A 53 15.42 -5.09 14.94
C PHE A 53 16.87 -4.80 14.55
N SER A 54 17.33 -5.51 13.53
CA SER A 54 18.67 -5.34 12.92
C SER A 54 18.63 -4.47 11.67
N THR A 55 17.53 -4.50 10.89
CA THR A 55 17.31 -3.57 9.78
C THR A 55 16.94 -2.18 10.27
N VAL A 56 17.48 -1.18 9.58
CA VAL A 56 17.27 0.22 9.92
C VAL A 56 15.82 0.59 9.64
N HIS A 57 15.25 0.16 8.51
CA HIS A 57 13.86 0.48 8.14
C HIS A 57 12.83 -0.09 9.12
N SER A 58 12.99 -1.35 9.53
CA SER A 58 12.07 -1.97 10.50
C SER A 58 12.22 -1.33 11.88
N SER A 59 13.47 -1.11 12.33
CA SER A 59 13.75 -0.43 13.60
C SER A 59 13.15 0.98 13.60
N PHE A 60 13.36 1.76 12.54
CA PHE A 60 12.80 3.10 12.36
C PHE A 60 11.27 3.08 12.41
N THR A 61 10.64 2.20 11.64
CA THR A 61 9.17 2.11 11.56
C THR A 61 8.57 1.81 12.93
N ILE A 62 9.12 0.83 13.65
CA ILE A 62 8.61 0.42 14.95
C ILE A 62 8.91 1.47 16.03
N ALA A 63 10.12 2.04 16.04
CA ALA A 63 10.48 3.14 16.93
C ALA A 63 9.58 4.35 16.72
N PHE A 64 9.38 4.77 15.48
CA PHE A 64 8.56 5.95 15.19
C PHE A 64 7.09 5.72 15.52
N PHE A 65 6.51 4.56 15.18
CA PHE A 65 5.08 4.29 15.40
C PHE A 65 4.74 3.92 16.83
N LEU A 66 5.46 2.98 17.43
CA LEU A 66 5.14 2.52 18.78
C LEU A 66 5.73 3.48 19.83
N SER A 67 7.06 3.68 19.81
CA SER A 67 7.75 4.51 20.81
C SER A 67 7.44 6.00 20.63
N GLY A 68 7.50 6.51 19.40
CA GLY A 68 7.37 7.93 19.09
C GLY A 68 5.94 8.45 19.07
N LEU A 69 4.95 7.62 18.73
CA LEU A 69 3.56 8.03 18.57
C LEU A 69 2.60 7.34 19.52
N ALA A 70 2.63 6.00 19.61
CA ALA A 70 1.66 5.27 20.43
C ALA A 70 1.85 5.55 21.93
N VAL A 71 3.09 5.56 22.43
CA VAL A 71 3.40 5.88 23.84
C VAL A 71 2.80 7.23 24.27
N PRO A 72 3.12 8.38 23.65
CA PRO A 72 2.57 9.66 24.08
C PRO A 72 1.05 9.74 23.88
N LYS A 73 0.47 9.08 22.87
CA LYS A 73 -0.98 9.02 22.69
C LYS A 73 -1.68 8.23 23.79
N LEU A 74 -1.10 7.10 24.23
CA LEU A 74 -1.62 6.28 25.32
C LEU A 74 -1.49 7.00 26.67
N ILE A 75 -0.39 7.72 26.90
CA ILE A 75 -0.23 8.59 28.09
C ILE A 75 -1.30 9.69 28.08
N LEU A 76 -1.50 10.38 26.94
CA LEU A 76 -2.55 11.38 26.81
C LEU A 76 -3.94 10.79 27.05
N PHE A 77 -4.22 9.59 26.55
CA PHE A 77 -5.47 8.86 26.75
C PHE A 77 -5.73 8.56 28.24
N ALA A 78 -4.71 8.11 28.98
CA ALA A 78 -4.80 7.90 30.42
C ALA A 78 -5.16 9.19 31.18
N LEU A 79 -4.74 10.35 30.65
CA LEU A 79 -5.04 11.69 31.16
C LEU A 79 -6.35 12.30 30.60
N GLU A 80 -7.19 11.51 29.91
CA GLU A 80 -8.44 11.97 29.26
C GLU A 80 -8.23 13.10 28.24
N LYS A 81 -7.08 13.08 27.58
CA LYS A 81 -6.69 14.05 26.54
C LYS A 81 -6.25 13.30 25.30
N GLY A 82 -5.96 14.05 24.23
CA GLY A 82 -5.37 13.45 23.04
C GLY A 82 -6.37 12.98 21.99
N PRO A 83 -5.87 12.39 20.90
CA PRO A 83 -6.68 11.92 19.78
C PRO A 83 -7.51 10.67 20.10
N LEU A 84 -7.20 9.98 21.20
CA LEU A 84 -7.87 8.76 21.66
C LEU A 84 -9.03 9.04 22.64
N PHE A 85 -9.29 10.31 22.95
CA PHE A 85 -10.38 10.75 23.83
C PHE A 85 -11.27 11.78 23.11
N PRO A 86 -12.61 11.62 23.07
CA PRO A 86 -13.40 10.53 23.67
C PRO A 86 -13.11 9.17 23.03
N LEU A 87 -13.43 8.09 23.76
CA LEU A 87 -13.15 6.72 23.33
C LEU A 87 -13.74 6.44 21.94
N PRO A 88 -12.93 6.03 20.94
CA PRO A 88 -13.43 5.62 19.64
C PRO A 88 -14.46 4.48 19.78
N PRO A 89 -15.53 4.50 18.96
CA PRO A 89 -16.63 3.54 19.10
C PRO A 89 -16.21 2.10 18.78
N ASN A 90 -15.17 1.92 17.96
CA ASN A 90 -14.72 0.63 17.46
C ASN A 90 -13.25 0.36 17.83
N LEU A 91 -12.95 -0.88 18.22
CA LEU A 91 -11.58 -1.31 18.55
C LEU A 91 -10.59 -1.08 17.38
N PRO A 92 -10.89 -1.41 16.11
CA PRO A 92 -9.98 -1.13 14.99
C PRO A 92 -9.64 0.35 14.85
N HIS A 93 -10.59 1.24 15.12
CA HIS A 93 -10.33 2.68 15.07
C HIS A 93 -9.35 3.08 16.18
N PHE A 94 -9.54 2.58 17.41
CA PHE A 94 -8.63 2.85 18.51
C PHE A 94 -7.21 2.34 18.23
N VAL A 95 -7.08 1.11 17.71
CA VAL A 95 -5.79 0.52 17.32
C VAL A 95 -5.11 1.38 16.26
N CYS A 96 -5.83 1.75 15.20
CA CYS A 96 -5.25 2.57 14.13
C CYS A 96 -4.85 3.97 14.63
N PHE A 97 -5.69 4.64 15.42
CA PHE A 97 -5.37 5.97 15.95
C PHE A 97 -4.24 5.94 16.97
N ALA A 98 -4.07 4.85 17.71
CA ALA A 98 -2.97 4.68 18.66
C ALA A 98 -1.65 4.45 17.91
N CYS A 99 -1.59 3.45 17.04
CA CYS A 99 -0.33 2.98 16.46
C CYS A 99 0.13 3.78 15.24
N PHE A 100 -0.78 4.27 14.39
CA PHE A 100 -0.39 4.93 13.14
C PHE A 100 -0.39 6.46 13.27
N PRO A 101 0.39 7.18 12.46
CA PRO A 101 0.43 8.65 12.43
C PRO A 101 -0.81 9.27 11.74
N ILE A 102 -2.00 8.80 12.10
CA ILE A 102 -3.26 9.22 11.46
C ILE A 102 -4.04 10.21 12.30
N LYS A 103 -4.60 11.23 11.65
CA LYS A 103 -5.51 12.21 12.27
C LYS A 103 -6.79 12.29 11.47
N LEU A 104 -7.92 12.14 12.15
CA LEU A 104 -9.23 12.30 11.54
C LEU A 104 -9.44 13.76 11.10
N GLN A 105 -9.78 13.95 9.84
CA GLN A 105 -10.15 15.26 9.31
C GLN A 105 -11.60 15.61 9.73
N LYS A 106 -11.77 16.49 10.73
CA LYS A 106 -13.09 16.80 11.31
C LYS A 106 -13.96 17.76 10.47
N LYS A 107 -13.37 18.46 9.49
CA LYS A 107 -14.09 19.30 8.51
C LYS A 107 -13.36 19.23 7.17
N PRO A 108 -14.05 18.94 6.04
CA PRO A 108 -13.52 19.26 4.73
C PRO A 108 -13.40 20.79 4.66
N ASN A 109 -12.19 21.31 4.64
CA ASN A 109 -11.99 22.73 4.36
C ASN A 109 -12.13 22.90 2.83
N PRO A 110 -13.12 23.65 2.32
CA PRO A 110 -13.33 23.79 0.88
C PRO A 110 -12.13 24.44 0.15
N GLU A 111 -11.23 25.10 0.88
CA GLU A 111 -9.96 25.63 0.34
C GLU A 111 -8.78 24.64 0.40
N ASN A 112 -8.91 23.52 1.14
CA ASN A 112 -7.92 22.42 1.16
C ASN A 112 -8.44 21.17 0.41
N THR A 113 -9.30 21.34 -0.59
CA THR A 113 -9.34 20.41 -1.73
C THR A 113 -8.10 20.58 -2.59
N ASN A 114 -6.91 20.62 -1.97
CA ASN A 114 -5.69 20.23 -2.67
C ASN A 114 -5.82 18.72 -2.84
N HIS A 115 -6.56 18.33 -3.89
CA HIS A 115 -6.38 17.05 -4.54
C HIS A 115 -4.89 16.87 -4.68
N PHE A 116 -4.28 16.07 -3.80
CA PHE A 116 -2.88 15.73 -3.90
C PHE A 116 -2.73 15.18 -5.32
N PRO A 117 -2.05 15.89 -6.22
CA PRO A 117 -2.11 15.49 -7.60
C PRO A 117 -1.38 14.16 -7.66
N LYS A 118 -2.06 13.08 -8.07
CA LYS A 118 -1.46 11.73 -8.11
C LYS A 118 -0.13 11.74 -8.90
N TRP A 119 0.00 12.65 -9.86
CA TRP A 119 1.23 12.90 -10.62
C TRP A 119 2.37 13.51 -9.78
N VAL A 120 2.10 14.37 -8.79
CA VAL A 120 3.12 14.87 -7.86
C VAL A 120 3.63 13.75 -6.96
N PHE A 121 2.75 12.86 -6.50
CA PHE A 121 3.18 11.66 -5.78
C PHE A 121 4.06 10.76 -6.65
N ALA A 122 3.59 10.46 -7.87
CA ALA A 122 4.34 9.65 -8.82
C ALA A 122 5.70 10.29 -9.18
N LEU A 123 5.75 11.61 -9.32
CA LEU A 123 6.99 12.36 -9.55
C LEU A 123 7.95 12.23 -8.37
N LYS A 124 7.46 12.32 -7.11
CA LYS A 124 8.30 12.12 -5.92
C LYS A 124 8.86 10.71 -5.84
N VAL A 125 8.03 9.69 -6.13
CA VAL A 125 8.46 8.28 -6.21
C VAL A 125 9.49 8.09 -7.32
N PHE A 126 9.30 8.72 -8.49
CA PHE A 126 10.25 8.69 -9.59
C PHE A 126 11.59 9.36 -9.22
N ILE A 127 11.54 10.55 -8.61
CA ILE A 127 12.74 11.26 -8.14
C ILE A 127 13.49 10.39 -7.12
N PHE A 128 12.78 9.79 -6.16
CA PHE A 128 13.38 8.92 -5.17
C PHE A 128 14.02 7.67 -5.80
N GLY A 129 13.23 6.87 -6.53
CA GLY A 129 13.66 5.58 -7.03
C GLY A 129 14.60 5.63 -8.24
N ALA A 130 14.35 6.52 -9.21
CA ALA A 130 15.08 6.55 -10.47
C ALA A 130 16.24 7.55 -10.49
N LEU A 131 16.10 8.70 -9.85
CA LEU A 131 17.15 9.74 -9.86
C LEU A 131 18.05 9.64 -8.65
N LEU A 132 17.47 9.57 -7.45
CA LEU A 132 18.22 9.69 -6.21
C LEU A 132 19.00 8.41 -5.89
N LEU A 133 18.41 7.22 -6.08
CA LEU A 133 19.14 5.96 -5.91
C LEU A 133 20.22 5.75 -6.99
N GLN A 134 19.94 6.16 -8.24
CA GLN A 134 20.95 6.12 -9.31
C GLN A 134 22.12 7.07 -9.03
N ALA A 135 21.86 8.25 -8.46
CA ALA A 135 22.90 9.20 -8.08
C ALA A 135 23.88 8.62 -7.04
N TYR A 136 23.42 7.74 -6.15
CA TYR A 136 24.29 7.10 -5.17
C TYR A 136 25.28 6.10 -5.77
N HIS A 137 25.03 5.53 -6.95
CA HIS A 137 26.05 4.76 -7.66
C HIS A 137 27.27 5.61 -8.04
N TYR A 138 27.08 6.92 -8.23
CA TYR A 138 28.14 7.87 -8.56
C TYR A 138 28.61 8.69 -7.36
N LYS A 139 28.26 8.29 -6.12
CA LYS A 139 28.55 9.07 -4.90
C LYS A 139 30.02 9.46 -4.75
N GLN A 140 30.95 8.64 -5.26
CA GLN A 140 32.39 8.89 -5.22
C GLN A 140 32.83 10.12 -6.02
N PHE A 141 32.03 10.57 -6.98
CA PHE A 141 32.31 11.74 -7.81
C PHE A 141 31.55 13.00 -7.35
N LEU A 142 30.69 12.87 -6.34
CA LEU A 142 29.86 13.98 -5.85
C LEU A 142 30.62 14.78 -4.79
N SER A 143 30.46 16.10 -4.82
CA SER A 143 31.00 16.95 -3.75
C SER A 143 30.28 16.69 -2.43
N THR A 144 30.99 16.83 -1.31
CA THR A 144 30.45 16.57 0.03
C THR A 144 29.17 17.36 0.32
N ASN A 145 29.13 18.65 -0.05
CA ASN A 145 27.95 19.49 0.14
C ASN A 145 26.75 19.02 -0.68
N PHE A 146 26.99 18.56 -1.91
CA PHE A 146 25.93 18.01 -2.75
C PHE A 146 25.40 16.69 -2.19
N LEU A 147 26.29 15.82 -1.71
CA LEU A 147 25.92 14.55 -1.06
C LEU A 147 25.06 14.77 0.19
N LEU A 148 25.40 15.76 1.02
CA LEU A 148 24.60 16.16 2.19
C LEU A 148 23.20 16.66 1.78
N GLY A 149 23.12 17.40 0.67
CA GLY A 149 21.86 17.77 0.03
C GLY A 149 21.01 16.57 -0.39
N LEU A 150 21.63 15.57 -1.01
CA LEU A 150 20.96 14.33 -1.39
C LEU A 150 20.47 13.53 -0.19
N TYR A 151 21.25 13.44 0.89
CA TYR A 151 20.83 12.77 2.13
C TYR A 151 19.61 13.43 2.76
N ALA A 152 19.58 14.77 2.82
CA ALA A 152 18.42 15.49 3.32
C ALA A 152 17.16 15.24 2.45
N LEU A 153 17.33 15.22 1.13
CA LEU A 153 16.25 14.93 0.18
C LEU A 153 15.76 13.48 0.30
N HIS A 154 16.67 12.52 0.49
CA HIS A 154 16.38 11.11 0.67
C HIS A 154 15.47 10.89 1.89
N ILE A 155 15.90 11.36 3.07
CA ILE A 155 15.12 11.24 4.31
C ILE A 155 13.74 11.86 4.14
N TYR A 156 13.66 13.06 3.55
CA TYR A 156 12.38 13.74 3.34
C TYR A 156 11.44 12.93 2.42
N LEU A 157 11.93 12.50 1.25
CA LEU A 157 11.13 11.77 0.27
C LEU A 157 10.72 10.39 0.80
N GLU A 158 11.63 9.67 1.45
CA GLU A 158 11.37 8.35 2.02
C GLU A 158 10.26 8.42 3.08
N LEU A 159 10.35 9.39 4.00
CA LEU A 159 9.32 9.63 5.01
C LEU A 159 7.99 10.04 4.37
N GLU A 160 8.01 10.97 3.41
CA GLU A 160 6.80 11.43 2.75
C GLU A 160 6.10 10.30 1.99
N ILE A 161 6.85 9.50 1.22
CA ILE A 161 6.32 8.38 0.44
C ILE A 161 5.75 7.30 1.37
N SER A 162 6.52 6.88 2.36
CA SER A 162 6.13 5.80 3.29
C SER A 162 4.90 6.17 4.12
N LEU A 163 4.86 7.39 4.66
CA LEU A 163 3.75 7.85 5.49
C LEU A 163 2.49 8.14 4.66
N THR A 164 2.64 8.58 3.41
CA THR A 164 1.52 8.74 2.48
C THR A 164 0.91 7.39 2.09
N LEU A 165 1.74 6.37 1.85
CA LEU A 165 1.27 5.01 1.58
C LEU A 165 0.46 4.46 2.77
N ILE A 166 0.97 4.64 4.00
CA ILE A 166 0.27 4.21 5.21
C ILE A 166 -1.05 4.95 5.40
N LYS A 167 -1.05 6.28 5.18
CA LYS A 167 -2.27 7.07 5.18
C LYS A 167 -3.30 6.51 4.20
N PHE A 168 -2.89 6.21 2.96
CA PHE A 168 -3.79 5.67 1.94
C PHE A 168 -4.39 4.32 2.37
N LEU A 169 -3.55 3.40 2.83
CA LEU A 169 -3.97 2.08 3.30
C LEU A 169 -4.96 2.18 4.47
N VAL A 170 -4.63 3.00 5.47
CA VAL A 170 -5.49 3.16 6.66
C VAL A 170 -6.78 3.93 6.35
N SER A 171 -6.74 4.85 5.38
CA SER A 171 -7.95 5.55 4.89
C SER A 171 -8.95 4.54 4.30
N ILE A 172 -8.45 3.59 3.50
CA ILE A 172 -9.31 2.55 2.91
C ILE A 172 -9.81 1.59 3.99
N THR A 173 -8.97 1.26 4.99
CA THR A 173 -9.38 0.39 6.10
C THR A 173 -10.44 0.97 7.01
N LEU A 174 -10.39 2.27 7.28
CA LEU A 174 -11.32 2.92 8.18
C LEU A 174 -12.48 3.62 7.44
N GLY A 175 -12.39 3.78 6.13
CA GLY A 175 -13.35 4.53 5.34
C GLY A 175 -13.44 6.00 5.74
N CYS A 176 -12.32 6.61 6.17
CA CYS A 176 -12.30 7.98 6.68
C CYS A 176 -11.16 8.82 6.10
N ASP A 177 -11.43 10.12 5.87
CA ASP A 177 -10.42 11.05 5.41
C ASP A 177 -9.42 11.41 6.52
N LEU A 178 -8.14 11.24 6.19
CA LEU A 178 -7.02 11.47 7.09
C LEU A 178 -6.22 12.70 6.66
N GLU A 179 -5.73 13.49 7.62
CA GLU A 179 -4.83 14.61 7.32
C GLU A 179 -3.47 14.11 6.81
N PRO A 180 -2.83 14.81 5.84
CA PRO A 180 -1.47 14.51 5.43
C PRO A 180 -0.47 14.82 6.55
N GLN A 181 0.65 14.09 6.59
CA GLN A 181 1.67 14.28 7.62
C GLN A 181 2.63 15.44 7.30
N PHE A 182 2.84 15.71 6.01
CA PHE A 182 3.60 16.86 5.52
C PHE A 182 2.71 17.73 4.63
N ASN A 183 2.96 19.04 4.67
CA ASN A 183 2.28 20.03 3.84
C ASN A 183 3.32 20.94 3.19
N GLU A 184 4.02 20.39 2.20
CA GLU A 184 5.03 21.10 1.38
C GLU A 184 6.01 21.95 2.21
N PRO A 185 6.83 21.31 3.06
CA PRO A 185 7.71 22.02 3.99
C PRO A 185 8.73 22.93 3.30
N TYR A 186 9.08 22.65 2.05
CA TYR A 186 9.94 23.50 1.22
C TYR A 186 9.31 24.86 0.83
N LEU A 187 7.99 25.05 1.03
CA LEU A 187 7.32 26.33 0.82
C LEU A 187 7.20 27.18 2.09
N ALA A 188 7.79 26.74 3.20
CA ALA A 188 7.71 27.43 4.47
C ALA A 188 8.30 28.84 4.39
N THR A 189 7.54 29.85 4.82
CA THR A 189 8.02 31.24 4.85
C THR A 189 8.64 31.63 6.19
N SER A 190 8.54 30.79 7.21
CA SER A 190 9.09 31.03 8.54
C SER A 190 9.26 29.75 9.35
N LEU A 191 10.03 29.78 10.44
CA LEU A 191 10.24 28.58 11.27
C LEU A 191 8.94 28.13 11.94
N HIS A 192 8.10 29.10 12.34
CA HIS A 192 6.77 28.81 12.88
C HIS A 192 5.84 28.16 11.83
N ASP A 193 5.94 28.57 10.57
CA ASP A 193 5.20 27.94 9.45
C ASP A 193 5.73 26.52 9.19
N PHE A 194 7.06 26.35 9.13
CA PHE A 194 7.71 25.06 8.91
C PHE A 194 7.30 24.03 9.98
N TRP A 195 7.60 24.28 11.25
CA TRP A 195 7.36 23.30 12.33
C TRP A 195 5.90 23.19 12.77
N GLY A 196 5.14 24.28 12.67
CA GLY A 196 3.76 24.33 13.14
C GLY A 196 2.73 23.82 12.13
N HIS A 197 2.99 24.01 10.83
CA HIS A 197 1.95 23.88 9.80
C HIS A 197 2.37 23.05 8.58
N ARG A 198 3.64 22.65 8.47
CA ARG A 198 4.15 21.95 7.27
C ARG A 198 4.93 20.68 7.54
N TRP A 199 5.67 20.61 8.63
CA TRP A 199 6.51 19.46 8.97
C TRP A 199 5.85 18.58 10.04
N ASN A 200 5.67 17.30 9.74
CA ASN A 200 5.21 16.25 10.65
C ASN A 200 4.07 16.67 11.60
N LEU A 201 2.92 17.02 11.01
CA LEU A 201 1.78 17.63 11.72
C LEU A 201 1.23 16.77 12.86
N MET A 202 1.37 15.45 12.74
CA MET A 202 0.99 14.51 13.79
C MET A 202 1.84 14.71 15.05
N VAL A 203 3.17 14.68 14.91
CA VAL A 203 4.10 14.88 16.03
C VAL A 203 3.93 16.28 16.62
N SER A 204 3.82 17.31 15.78
CA SER A 204 3.58 18.68 16.24
C SER A 204 2.31 18.79 17.08
N LYS A 205 1.23 18.09 16.71
CA LYS A 205 -0.01 18.09 17.50
C LYS A 205 0.11 17.31 18.81
N ILE A 206 0.79 16.16 18.81
CA ILE A 206 1.03 15.37 20.02
C ILE A 206 1.84 16.18 21.02
N LEU A 207 2.96 16.76 20.59
CA LEU A 207 3.80 17.61 21.42
C LEU A 207 3.06 18.86 21.89
N TRP A 208 2.19 19.44 21.05
CA TRP A 208 1.35 20.55 21.45
C TRP A 208 0.41 20.18 22.61
N LEU A 209 -0.19 18.99 22.56
CA LEU A 209 -1.08 18.48 23.61
C LEU A 209 -0.33 18.05 24.88
N ALA A 210 0.80 17.38 24.72
CA ALA A 210 1.55 16.75 25.81
C ALA A 210 2.46 17.73 26.56
N VAL A 211 3.02 18.73 25.88
CA VAL A 211 4.07 19.61 26.42
C VAL A 211 3.66 21.07 26.36
N TYR A 212 3.39 21.59 25.16
CA TYR A 212 3.13 23.02 24.98
C TYR A 212 1.94 23.52 25.79
N ASN A 213 0.78 22.87 25.65
CA ASN A 213 -0.46 23.33 26.26
C ASN A 213 -0.42 23.26 27.80
N PRO A 214 0.04 22.16 28.43
CA PRO A 214 0.22 22.11 29.88
C PRO A 214 1.16 23.20 30.42
N ILE A 215 2.31 23.43 29.77
CA ILE A 215 3.27 24.45 30.24
C ILE A 215 2.72 25.86 30.07
N ARG A 216 2.04 26.12 28.95
CA ARG A 216 1.41 27.43 28.69
C ARG A 216 0.29 27.76 29.68
N GLN A 217 -0.43 26.75 30.15
CA GLN A 217 -1.56 26.90 31.06
C GLN A 217 -1.19 26.73 32.54
N TRP A 218 0.10 26.57 32.86
CA TRP A 218 0.55 26.38 34.23
C TRP A 218 0.09 27.55 35.14
N ARG A 219 0.20 28.79 34.65
CA ARG A 219 -0.14 29.99 35.42
C ARG A 219 -1.51 30.55 35.02
N ALA A 220 -2.27 31.05 35.99
CA ALA A 220 -3.60 31.65 35.77
C ALA A 220 -3.58 32.88 34.84
N LYS A 221 -2.47 33.61 34.77
CA LYS A 221 -2.27 34.74 33.87
C LYS A 221 -1.13 34.44 32.91
N SER A 222 -1.47 33.99 31.69
CA SER A 222 -0.48 33.60 30.70
C SER A 222 0.37 34.78 30.25
N SER A 223 1.66 34.73 30.55
CA SER A 223 2.69 35.70 30.13
C SER A 223 3.27 35.32 28.77
N GLU A 224 3.92 36.27 28.11
CA GLU A 224 4.71 36.00 26.89
C GLU A 224 5.90 35.06 27.19
N TRP A 225 6.41 35.10 28.43
CA TRP A 225 7.42 34.15 28.90
C TRP A 225 6.90 32.72 28.97
N ASP A 226 5.63 32.50 29.35
CA ASP A 226 5.03 31.17 29.39
C ASP A 226 4.93 30.57 27.98
N ARG A 227 4.70 31.40 26.95
CA ARG A 227 4.76 30.94 25.55
C ARG A 227 6.18 30.56 25.16
N PHE A 228 7.17 31.39 25.49
CA PHE A 228 8.57 31.12 25.19
C PHE A 228 9.01 29.79 25.82
N PHE A 229 8.74 29.59 27.12
CA PHE A 229 9.06 28.34 27.82
C PHE A 229 8.29 27.15 27.24
N ALA A 230 7.02 27.30 26.87
CA ALA A 230 6.24 26.24 26.25
C ALA A 230 6.82 25.81 24.89
N ILE A 231 7.27 26.76 24.06
CA ILE A 231 7.95 26.47 22.79
C ILE A 231 9.27 25.76 23.06
N PHE A 232 10.11 26.32 23.93
CA PHE A 232 11.42 25.78 24.25
C PHE A 232 11.34 24.34 24.77
N ALA A 233 10.46 24.10 25.75
CA ALA A 233 10.25 22.76 26.32
C ALA A 233 9.73 21.77 25.28
N THR A 234 8.85 22.21 24.36
CA THR A 234 8.35 21.36 23.27
C THR A 234 9.48 20.88 22.37
N PHE A 235 10.39 21.79 21.99
CA PHE A 235 11.54 21.43 21.16
C PHE A 235 12.57 20.60 21.93
N LEU A 236 12.80 20.88 23.21
CA LEU A 236 13.67 20.07 24.06
C LEU A 236 13.19 18.62 24.15
N VAL A 237 11.89 18.40 24.41
CA VAL A 237 11.28 17.06 24.44
C VAL A 237 11.39 16.38 23.07
N SER A 238 11.19 17.13 21.98
CA SER A 238 11.41 16.62 20.62
C SER A 238 12.87 16.19 20.39
N GLY A 239 13.84 16.98 20.88
CA GLY A 239 15.26 16.66 20.79
C GLY A 239 15.62 15.37 21.50
N VAL A 240 15.17 15.21 22.75
CA VAL A 240 15.37 13.97 23.52
C VAL A 240 14.71 12.77 22.83
N ALA A 241 13.52 12.93 22.26
CA ALA A 241 12.87 11.87 21.50
C ALA A 241 13.69 11.45 20.26
N HIS A 242 14.36 12.40 19.61
CA HIS A 242 15.25 12.10 18.48
C HIS A 242 16.58 11.47 18.91
N GLU A 243 17.11 11.77 20.10
CA GLU A 243 18.27 11.01 20.65
C GLU A 243 17.92 9.54 20.85
N ILE A 244 16.74 9.27 21.42
CA ILE A 244 16.24 7.90 21.62
C ILE A 244 16.04 7.21 20.26
N LEU A 245 15.47 7.91 19.30
CA LEU A 245 15.32 7.41 17.93
C LEU A 245 16.68 7.08 17.31
N TYR A 246 17.66 8.00 17.41
CA TYR A 246 19.00 7.78 16.88
C TYR A 246 19.67 6.59 17.55
N PHE A 247 19.55 6.45 18.87
CA PHE A 247 20.02 5.27 19.60
C PHE A 247 19.42 3.96 19.05
N TYR A 248 18.13 3.93 18.70
CA TYR A 248 17.52 2.73 18.10
C TYR A 248 18.07 2.39 16.71
N LEU A 249 18.50 3.40 15.94
CA LEU A 249 18.97 3.22 14.57
C LEU A 249 20.47 2.93 14.50
N THR A 250 21.27 3.68 15.25
CA THR A 250 22.74 3.59 15.24
C THR A 250 23.27 2.57 16.24
N ARG A 251 22.54 2.29 17.33
CA ARG A 251 23.00 1.53 18.51
C ARG A 251 24.16 2.18 19.27
N GLU A 252 24.34 3.48 19.07
CA GLU A 252 25.45 4.25 19.63
C GLU A 252 24.96 5.24 20.69
N LYS A 253 25.85 5.60 21.62
CA LYS A 253 25.50 6.49 22.73
C LYS A 253 25.03 7.87 22.22
N PRO A 254 24.07 8.51 22.92
CA PRO A 254 23.58 9.83 22.53
C PRO A 254 24.70 10.88 22.62
N THR A 255 24.87 11.67 21.55
CA THR A 255 25.88 12.73 21.48
C THR A 255 25.29 14.10 21.83
N TRP A 256 23.97 14.21 21.95
CA TRP A 256 23.24 15.46 22.20
C TRP A 256 23.25 16.45 21.02
N GLU A 257 23.87 16.12 19.90
CA GLU A 257 23.94 16.99 18.70
C GLU A 257 22.55 17.25 18.13
N VAL A 258 21.74 16.20 17.96
CA VAL A 258 20.37 16.34 17.45
C VAL A 258 19.48 17.05 18.47
N THR A 259 19.70 16.87 19.77
CA THR A 259 19.01 17.68 20.79
C THR A 259 19.31 19.16 20.63
N TRP A 260 20.57 19.54 20.42
CA TRP A 260 20.96 20.94 20.19
C TRP A 260 20.37 21.52 18.92
N PHE A 261 20.21 20.72 17.86
CA PHE A 261 19.43 21.14 16.69
C PHE A 261 18.03 21.59 17.09
N PHE A 262 17.27 20.76 17.80
CA PHE A 262 15.91 21.14 18.20
C PHE A 262 15.90 22.33 19.17
N VAL A 263 16.81 22.38 20.14
CA VAL A 263 16.90 23.51 21.09
C VAL A 263 17.14 24.84 20.38
N LEU A 264 18.07 24.86 19.41
CA LEU A 264 18.34 26.05 18.59
C LEU A 264 17.09 26.47 17.81
N HIS A 265 16.43 25.53 17.14
CA HIS A 265 15.20 25.81 16.40
C HIS A 265 14.06 26.30 17.30
N GLY A 266 13.92 25.74 18.50
CA GLY A 266 12.93 26.16 19.49
C GLY A 266 13.18 27.60 19.96
N PHE A 267 14.44 27.95 20.24
CA PHE A 267 14.83 29.31 20.59
C PHE A 267 14.55 30.30 19.45
N CYS A 268 15.02 30.00 18.24
CA CYS A 268 14.83 30.85 17.06
C CYS A 268 13.34 31.04 16.73
N MET A 269 12.53 29.98 16.79
CA MET A 269 11.10 30.07 16.56
C MET A 269 10.39 30.88 17.65
N ALA A 270 10.77 30.70 18.92
CA ALA A 270 10.19 31.48 20.02
C ALA A 270 10.53 32.98 19.89
N ALA A 271 11.77 33.31 19.51
CA ALA A 271 12.20 34.67 19.21
C ALA A 271 11.42 35.26 18.01
N GLU A 272 11.25 34.48 16.93
CA GLU A 272 10.49 34.87 15.75
C GLU A 272 9.03 35.20 16.11
N VAL A 273 8.36 34.35 16.90
CA VAL A 273 6.98 34.56 17.35
C VAL A 273 6.87 35.80 18.25
N ALA A 274 7.84 36.01 19.14
CA ALA A 274 7.86 37.19 20.01
C ALA A 274 8.06 38.49 19.19
N LEU A 275 8.97 38.48 18.20
CA LEU A 275 9.26 39.62 17.34
C LEU A 275 8.06 39.98 16.45
N LYS A 276 7.42 38.98 15.82
CA LYS A 276 6.22 39.18 14.99
C LYS A 276 5.05 39.77 15.78
N ARG A 277 4.97 39.51 17.08
CA ARG A 277 3.92 40.04 17.97
C ARG A 277 4.21 41.45 18.50
N LYS A 278 5.46 41.75 18.85
CA LYS A 278 5.82 43.05 19.44
C LYS A 278 5.97 44.16 18.40
N THR A 279 6.38 43.81 17.19
CA THR A 279 6.80 44.80 16.21
C THR A 279 5.74 45.00 15.13
N LYS A 280 4.88 46.03 15.28
CA LYS A 280 3.95 46.49 14.22
C LYS A 280 4.68 46.83 12.90
N LEU A 281 5.99 47.09 12.96
CA LEU A 281 6.85 47.37 11.79
C LEU A 281 7.02 46.15 10.86
N VAL A 282 7.08 44.93 11.41
CA VAL A 282 7.19 43.68 10.62
C VAL A 282 5.88 43.38 9.89
N GLN A 283 4.74 43.82 10.43
CA GLN A 283 3.46 43.79 9.72
C GLN A 283 3.35 44.86 8.62
N ARG A 284 4.13 45.94 8.69
CA ARG A 284 4.12 47.04 7.70
C ARG A 284 5.07 46.81 6.52
N TRP A 285 6.11 46.00 6.68
CA TRP A 285 7.10 45.69 5.65
C TRP A 285 7.09 44.19 5.33
N PRO A 286 6.14 43.72 4.51
CA PRO A 286 6.11 42.31 4.13
C PRO A 286 7.36 41.96 3.33
N VAL A 287 8.19 41.07 3.88
CA VAL A 287 9.34 40.51 3.16
C VAL A 287 8.80 39.67 2.00
N ASN A 288 9.47 39.74 0.84
CA ASN A 288 9.09 38.94 -0.31
C ASN A 288 9.02 37.44 0.08
N PRO A 289 7.89 36.74 -0.18
CA PRO A 289 7.73 35.33 0.17
C PRO A 289 8.85 34.43 -0.34
N ALA A 290 9.43 34.71 -1.51
CA ALA A 290 10.55 33.94 -2.05
C ALA A 290 11.82 34.08 -1.18
N VAL A 291 12.13 35.29 -0.73
CA VAL A 291 13.27 35.54 0.16
C VAL A 291 13.04 34.90 1.52
N SER A 292 11.83 35.02 2.06
CA SER A 292 11.47 34.39 3.34
C SER A 292 11.57 32.87 3.29
N ARG A 293 11.18 32.26 2.16
CA ARG A 293 11.33 30.81 1.91
C ARG A 293 12.79 30.42 1.84
N LEU A 294 13.60 31.12 1.04
CA LEU A 294 15.03 30.83 0.91
C LEU A 294 15.75 30.93 2.27
N LEU A 295 15.45 31.96 3.06
CA LEU A 295 16.03 32.14 4.38
C LEU A 295 15.58 31.04 5.36
N THR A 296 14.29 30.67 5.34
CA THR A 296 13.75 29.65 6.25
C THR A 296 14.28 28.26 5.92
N VAL A 297 14.16 27.84 4.66
CA VAL A 297 14.62 26.53 4.20
C VAL A 297 16.15 26.46 4.24
N GLY A 298 16.83 27.55 3.88
CA GLY A 298 18.29 27.66 3.99
C GLY A 298 18.76 27.54 5.44
N PHE A 299 18.08 28.19 6.39
CA PHE A 299 18.37 28.04 7.82
C PHE A 299 18.22 26.58 8.26
N VAL A 300 17.07 25.95 7.97
CA VAL A 300 16.81 24.53 8.31
C VAL A 300 17.84 23.60 7.69
N PHE A 301 18.24 23.86 6.44
CA PHE A 301 19.24 23.05 5.74
C PHE A 301 20.62 23.19 6.38
N VAL A 302 21.08 24.42 6.63
CA VAL A 302 22.40 24.68 7.20
C VAL A 302 22.50 24.14 8.63
N THR A 303 21.49 24.37 9.47
CA THR A 303 21.47 23.81 10.83
C THR A 303 21.32 22.29 10.81
N GLY A 304 20.59 21.74 9.84
CA GLY A 304 20.45 20.29 9.64
C GLY A 304 21.80 19.64 9.29
N VAL A 305 22.53 20.21 8.34
CA VAL A 305 23.89 19.77 8.00
C VAL A 305 24.83 19.88 9.20
N TRP A 306 24.71 20.94 9.99
CA TRP A 306 25.60 21.19 11.12
C TRP A 306 25.33 20.30 12.34
N LEU A 307 24.06 20.06 12.71
CA LEU A 307 23.70 19.44 14.00
C LEU A 307 22.87 18.16 13.87
N PHE A 308 22.19 17.94 12.74
CA PHE A 308 21.31 16.77 12.54
C PHE A 308 22.05 15.63 11.81
N SER A 309 22.71 15.95 10.69
CA SER A 309 23.38 14.96 9.83
C SER A 309 24.69 14.34 10.35
N PRO A 310 25.53 14.98 11.19
CA PRO A 310 26.85 14.43 11.51
C PRO A 310 26.82 13.08 12.22
N GLN A 311 25.90 12.86 13.16
CA GLN A 311 25.83 11.60 13.91
C GLN A 311 25.38 10.41 13.03
N PRO A 312 24.31 10.51 12.22
CA PRO A 312 23.97 9.49 11.21
C PRO A 312 25.12 9.14 10.27
N ILE A 313 25.84 10.16 9.77
CA ILE A 313 26.91 9.96 8.79
C ILE A 313 28.12 9.28 9.43
N ARG A 314 28.54 9.70 10.63
CA ARG A 314 29.70 9.10 11.34
C ARG A 314 29.54 7.61 11.60
N HIS A 315 28.30 7.13 11.81
CA HIS A 315 28.01 5.74 12.14
C HIS A 315 27.48 4.94 10.94
N GLY A 316 27.62 5.47 9.72
CA GLY A 316 27.25 4.76 8.49
C GLY A 316 25.75 4.53 8.31
N LEU A 317 24.90 5.30 9.01
CA LEU A 317 23.45 5.09 9.01
C LEU A 317 22.85 5.33 7.62
N MET A 318 23.35 6.36 6.91
CA MET A 318 22.88 6.69 5.57
C MET A 318 23.22 5.60 4.56
N GLU A 319 24.43 5.02 4.63
CA GLU A 319 24.79 3.89 3.77
C GLU A 319 23.90 2.67 4.04
N ARG A 320 23.54 2.41 5.30
CA ARG A 320 22.64 1.31 5.65
C ARG A 320 21.24 1.51 5.07
N PHE A 321 20.66 2.70 5.22
CA PHE A 321 19.37 3.05 4.60
C PHE A 321 19.38 2.81 3.09
N ILE A 322 20.37 3.38 2.39
CA ILE A 322 20.49 3.29 0.93
C ILE A 322 20.68 1.84 0.47
N ASN A 323 21.51 1.07 1.17
CA ASN A 323 21.75 -0.34 0.82
C ASN A 323 20.50 -1.19 1.02
N GLU A 324 19.74 -0.98 2.10
CA GLU A 324 18.48 -1.68 2.33
C GLU A 324 17.41 -1.30 1.28
N ASP A 325 17.36 -0.03 0.85
CA ASP A 325 16.46 0.43 -0.23
C ASP A 325 16.78 -0.21 -1.58
N LEU A 326 18.06 -0.19 -1.97
CA LEU A 326 18.52 -0.83 -3.21
C LEU A 326 18.20 -2.32 -3.19
N PHE A 327 18.44 -2.98 -2.05
CA PHE A 327 18.13 -4.39 -1.88
C PHE A 327 16.63 -4.71 -2.00
N LEU A 328 15.76 -3.87 -1.44
CA LEU A 328 14.30 -4.02 -1.61
C LEU A 328 13.90 -3.90 -3.08
N ILE A 329 14.44 -2.92 -3.80
CA ILE A 329 14.15 -2.73 -5.23
C ILE A 329 14.63 -3.92 -6.05
N ASP A 330 15.85 -4.40 -5.80
CA ASP A 330 16.38 -5.58 -6.48
C ASP A 330 15.56 -6.84 -6.18
N PHE A 331 15.13 -7.02 -4.94
CA PHE A 331 14.24 -8.10 -4.56
C PHE A 331 12.91 -8.07 -5.34
N PHE A 332 12.29 -6.89 -5.47
CA PHE A 332 11.06 -6.73 -6.26
C PHE A 332 11.31 -6.92 -7.76
N ASN A 333 12.41 -6.40 -8.30
CA ASN A 333 12.77 -6.54 -9.72
C ASN A 333 13.05 -7.99 -10.10
N GLN A 334 13.78 -8.74 -9.26
CA GLN A 334 14.02 -10.17 -9.46
C GLN A 334 12.74 -11.00 -9.45
N ARG A 335 11.76 -10.63 -8.60
CA ARG A 335 10.43 -11.28 -8.59
C ARG A 335 9.55 -10.84 -9.75
N ARG A 336 9.67 -9.60 -10.24
CA ARG A 336 8.99 -9.08 -11.42
C ARG A 336 9.49 -9.73 -12.72
N LEU A 337 10.80 -9.97 -12.84
CA LEU A 337 11.42 -10.69 -13.96
C LEU A 337 11.09 -12.20 -13.94
N LYS A 338 10.99 -12.83 -12.77
CA LYS A 338 10.44 -14.20 -12.66
C LYS A 338 8.93 -14.29 -12.92
N SER A 339 8.25 -13.15 -13.00
CA SER A 339 6.82 -13.05 -13.26
C SER A 339 6.45 -12.75 -14.71
N SER A 340 7.41 -12.51 -15.61
CA SER A 340 7.08 -12.11 -16.99
C SER A 340 6.68 -13.26 -17.91
N ASP A 341 7.11 -14.49 -17.66
CA ASP A 341 6.99 -15.56 -18.68
C ASP A 341 5.91 -16.62 -18.36
N PHE A 342 5.20 -16.49 -17.24
CA PHE A 342 4.23 -17.49 -16.77
C PHE A 342 2.87 -16.90 -16.35
N TYR A 343 2.77 -15.57 -16.20
CA TYR A 343 1.66 -14.92 -15.49
C TYR A 343 0.53 -14.42 -16.37
N PHE A 344 0.58 -14.56 -17.69
CA PHE A 344 -0.58 -14.19 -18.51
C PHE A 344 -1.54 -15.36 -18.74
N PHE A 345 -1.03 -16.59 -18.84
CA PHE A 345 -1.85 -17.78 -19.10
C PHE A 345 -2.30 -18.51 -17.80
N LEU A 346 -1.45 -18.58 -16.76
CA LEU A 346 -1.85 -19.18 -15.47
C LEU A 346 -2.67 -18.24 -14.57
N PHE A 347 -2.57 -16.93 -14.75
CA PHE A 347 -3.40 -15.99 -14.01
C PHE A 347 -4.89 -16.13 -14.36
N LEU A 348 -5.22 -16.57 -15.59
CA LEU A 348 -6.59 -16.93 -15.97
C LEU A 348 -7.05 -18.31 -15.47
N CYS A 349 -6.12 -19.26 -15.22
CA CYS A 349 -6.46 -20.59 -14.68
C CYS A 349 -6.43 -20.66 -13.14
N LYS A 350 -5.80 -19.69 -12.45
CA LYS A 350 -5.67 -19.66 -10.98
C LYS A 350 -6.55 -18.59 -10.33
N GLN A 351 -7.81 -18.51 -10.74
CA GLN A 351 -8.85 -17.75 -10.03
C GLN A 351 -9.93 -18.71 -9.57
N ARG A 352 -9.72 -19.40 -8.43
CA ARG A 352 -10.74 -19.65 -7.40
C ARG A 352 -10.17 -20.38 -6.17
N LYS A 353 -9.45 -19.68 -5.29
CA LYS A 353 -9.45 -20.03 -3.85
C LYS A 353 -9.09 -18.86 -2.95
N GLU A 354 -9.60 -17.68 -3.26
CA GLU A 354 -9.60 -16.53 -2.32
C GLU A 354 -11.00 -15.93 -2.14
N SER A 355 -12.05 -16.76 -2.32
CA SER A 355 -13.40 -16.44 -1.84
C SER A 355 -14.16 -17.71 -1.41
N ARG A 356 -13.76 -18.32 -0.30
CA ARG A 356 -14.70 -19.13 0.50
C ARG A 356 -14.28 -19.24 1.98
N THR A 357 -14.41 -18.12 2.69
CA THR A 357 -15.13 -18.02 3.97
C THR A 357 -16.23 -16.96 3.68
N ASP A 358 -17.52 -17.16 3.92
CA ASP A 358 -18.10 -17.76 5.11
C ASP A 358 -19.45 -18.47 4.92
N SER A 359 -19.65 -19.36 5.90
CA SER A 359 -20.88 -19.82 6.57
C SER A 359 -21.90 -20.72 5.87
N ASN A 360 -21.95 -21.94 6.42
CA ASN A 360 -22.99 -22.98 6.43
C ASN A 360 -24.41 -22.58 6.02
N THR A 361 -24.97 -23.33 5.07
CA THR A 361 -26.06 -24.29 5.37
C THR A 361 -26.01 -25.39 4.32
N ASP A 362 -26.21 -26.64 4.76
CA ASP A 362 -26.23 -27.86 3.95
C ASP A 362 -26.87 -27.67 2.57
N ILE A 363 -26.12 -28.00 1.53
CA ILE A 363 -26.49 -28.94 0.45
C ILE A 363 -25.15 -29.26 -0.23
N THR A 364 -24.62 -30.43 0.08
CA THR A 364 -23.47 -31.02 -0.57
C THR A 364 -23.80 -31.35 -2.03
N GLU A 365 -23.65 -30.38 -2.93
CA GLU A 365 -23.52 -30.65 -4.36
C GLU A 365 -22.04 -30.78 -4.69
N VAL A 366 -21.63 -31.99 -5.08
CA VAL A 366 -20.27 -32.32 -5.52
C VAL A 366 -19.95 -31.47 -6.77
N VAL A 367 -19.17 -30.40 -6.58
CA VAL A 367 -18.81 -29.46 -7.67
C VAL A 367 -17.71 -30.06 -8.53
N GLU A 368 -18.01 -30.35 -9.80
CA GLU A 368 -17.02 -30.76 -10.80
C GLU A 368 -15.94 -29.67 -10.98
N PRO A 369 -14.65 -30.05 -11.15
CA PRO A 369 -13.56 -29.09 -11.24
C PRO A 369 -13.68 -28.22 -12.50
N HIS A 370 -13.48 -26.90 -12.35
CA HIS A 370 -13.56 -25.97 -13.48
C HIS A 370 -12.54 -26.25 -14.59
N PHE A 371 -11.33 -26.68 -14.26
CA PHE A 371 -10.25 -26.99 -15.21
C PHE A 371 -9.60 -28.32 -14.85
N HIS A 372 -9.22 -29.09 -15.86
CA HIS A 372 -8.52 -30.38 -15.69
C HIS A 372 -7.30 -30.43 -16.61
N GLU A 373 -6.24 -29.74 -16.18
CA GLU A 373 -4.94 -29.68 -16.86
C GLU A 373 -5.07 -29.36 -18.36
N PRO A 374 -5.64 -28.18 -18.71
CA PRO A 374 -5.92 -27.80 -20.11
C PRO A 374 -4.66 -27.74 -20.99
N TYR A 375 -3.50 -27.47 -20.40
CA TYR A 375 -2.23 -27.48 -21.09
C TYR A 375 -1.79 -28.88 -21.54
N LEU A 376 -2.43 -29.97 -21.10
CA LEU A 376 -2.15 -31.34 -21.55
C LEU A 376 -3.09 -31.81 -22.67
N ALA A 377 -3.92 -30.91 -23.22
CA ALA A 377 -4.86 -31.28 -24.25
C ALA A 377 -4.15 -31.75 -25.53
N THR A 378 -4.50 -32.95 -25.98
CA THR A 378 -3.95 -33.52 -27.21
C THR A 378 -4.81 -33.23 -28.43
N SER A 379 -5.98 -32.62 -28.27
CA SER A 379 -6.88 -32.26 -29.36
C SER A 379 -7.83 -31.13 -28.94
N LEU A 380 -8.47 -30.42 -29.87
CA LEU A 380 -9.42 -29.35 -29.52
C LEU A 380 -10.66 -29.91 -28.83
N GLN A 381 -11.12 -31.10 -29.27
CA GLN A 381 -12.19 -31.81 -28.56
C GLN A 381 -11.81 -32.15 -27.12
N ASP A 382 -10.56 -32.55 -26.87
CA ASP A 382 -10.07 -32.86 -25.53
C ASP A 382 -9.91 -31.58 -24.68
N PHE A 383 -9.37 -30.52 -25.28
CA PHE A 383 -9.24 -29.20 -24.67
C PHE A 383 -10.60 -28.69 -24.19
N TRP A 384 -11.57 -28.50 -25.10
CA TRP A 384 -12.87 -27.90 -24.79
C TRP A 384 -13.83 -28.85 -24.07
N GLY A 385 -13.74 -30.16 -24.33
CA GLY A 385 -14.70 -31.13 -23.83
C GLY A 385 -14.36 -31.72 -22.46
N ARG A 386 -13.07 -31.76 -22.11
CA ARG A 386 -12.58 -32.52 -20.95
C ARG A 386 -11.61 -31.77 -20.04
N ARG A 387 -11.08 -30.63 -20.47
CA ARG A 387 -9.98 -29.99 -19.74
C ARG A 387 -10.16 -28.49 -19.48
N TRP A 388 -10.91 -27.80 -20.33
CA TRP A 388 -11.13 -26.36 -20.26
C TRP A 388 -12.57 -26.02 -19.86
N ASN A 389 -12.71 -25.27 -18.77
CA ASN A 389 -13.97 -24.72 -18.26
C ASN A 389 -15.14 -25.72 -18.27
N LEU A 390 -14.96 -26.85 -17.58
CA LEU A 390 -15.88 -27.99 -17.59
C LEU A 390 -17.31 -27.65 -17.16
N ILE A 391 -17.46 -26.69 -16.25
CA ILE A 391 -18.77 -26.20 -15.81
C ILE A 391 -19.51 -25.48 -16.94
N VAL A 392 -18.80 -24.65 -17.72
CA VAL A 392 -19.40 -24.02 -18.91
C VAL A 392 -19.66 -25.07 -19.98
N SER A 393 -18.74 -26.01 -20.18
CA SER A 393 -18.93 -27.11 -21.13
C SER A 393 -20.11 -28.01 -20.75
N ALA A 394 -20.35 -28.27 -19.47
CA ALA A 394 -21.51 -29.03 -18.97
C ALA A 394 -22.81 -28.22 -19.12
N SER A 395 -22.78 -26.93 -18.81
CA SER A 395 -23.93 -26.02 -18.93
C SER A 395 -24.36 -25.88 -20.39
N LEU A 396 -23.42 -25.62 -21.29
CA LEU A 396 -23.69 -25.57 -22.72
C LEU A 396 -24.09 -26.94 -23.28
N ARG A 397 -23.57 -28.03 -22.72
CA ARG A 397 -24.01 -29.38 -23.07
C ARG A 397 -25.50 -29.58 -22.75
N ALA A 398 -25.95 -29.12 -21.60
CA ALA A 398 -27.33 -29.23 -21.16
C ALA A 398 -28.27 -28.26 -21.89
N ILE A 399 -27.85 -27.01 -22.07
CA ILE A 399 -28.72 -25.91 -22.53
C ILE A 399 -28.71 -25.73 -24.05
N VAL A 400 -27.61 -26.09 -24.71
CA VAL A 400 -27.42 -25.85 -26.16
C VAL A 400 -27.29 -27.17 -26.88
N TYR A 401 -26.21 -27.92 -26.63
CA TYR A 401 -25.89 -29.14 -27.38
C TYR A 401 -27.03 -30.16 -27.36
N THR A 402 -27.54 -30.52 -26.18
CA THR A 402 -28.56 -31.56 -26.02
C THR A 402 -29.90 -31.19 -26.67
N PRO A 403 -30.49 -30.00 -26.42
CA PRO A 403 -31.74 -29.61 -27.07
C PRO A 403 -31.57 -29.39 -28.57
N VAL A 404 -30.49 -28.73 -29.02
CA VAL A 404 -30.21 -28.52 -30.46
C VAL A 404 -30.05 -29.86 -31.16
N ARG A 405 -29.27 -30.79 -30.59
CA ARG A 405 -29.10 -32.13 -31.14
C ARG A 405 -30.43 -32.88 -31.21
N ARG A 406 -31.26 -32.85 -30.16
CA ARG A 406 -32.57 -33.52 -30.13
C ARG A 406 -33.53 -32.95 -31.18
N VAL A 407 -33.53 -31.63 -31.40
CA VAL A 407 -34.37 -30.97 -32.41
C VAL A 407 -33.86 -31.31 -33.81
N CYS A 408 -32.56 -31.19 -34.06
CA CYS A 408 -31.96 -31.53 -35.35
C CYS A 408 -32.11 -33.03 -35.68
N GLN A 409 -32.04 -33.93 -34.70
CA GLN A 409 -32.25 -35.37 -34.90
C GLN A 409 -33.64 -35.73 -35.46
N ARG A 410 -34.63 -34.83 -35.35
CA ARG A 410 -35.96 -35.02 -35.95
C ARG A 410 -35.98 -34.79 -37.46
N VAL A 411 -34.96 -34.10 -38.00
CA VAL A 411 -34.93 -33.63 -39.39
C VAL A 411 -33.72 -34.17 -40.16
N MET A 412 -32.65 -34.59 -39.48
CA MET A 412 -31.40 -35.05 -40.11
C MET A 412 -30.74 -36.20 -39.34
N SER A 413 -29.71 -36.82 -39.94
CA SER A 413 -29.01 -37.95 -39.33
C SER A 413 -28.32 -37.56 -38.01
N SER A 414 -28.17 -38.54 -37.10
CA SER A 414 -27.63 -38.31 -35.75
C SER A 414 -26.22 -37.71 -35.76
N ASP A 415 -25.45 -37.94 -36.82
CA ASP A 415 -24.08 -37.44 -36.94
C ASP A 415 -24.05 -35.96 -37.34
N TYR A 416 -24.86 -35.54 -38.31
CA TYR A 416 -25.00 -34.12 -38.64
C TYR A 416 -25.65 -33.35 -37.49
N ALA A 417 -26.65 -33.93 -36.83
CA ALA A 417 -27.26 -33.32 -35.64
C ALA A 417 -26.25 -33.15 -34.48
N MET A 418 -25.31 -34.08 -34.32
CA MET A 418 -24.22 -33.96 -33.35
C MET A 418 -23.25 -32.84 -33.74
N LEU A 419 -22.79 -32.78 -34.99
CA LEU A 419 -21.87 -31.76 -35.47
C LEU A 419 -22.50 -30.36 -35.40
N ILE A 420 -23.77 -30.22 -35.77
CA ILE A 420 -24.53 -28.98 -35.59
C ILE A 420 -24.68 -28.64 -34.11
N GLY A 421 -24.92 -29.63 -33.25
CA GLY A 421 -24.95 -29.41 -31.80
C GLY A 421 -23.62 -28.88 -31.25
N VAL A 422 -22.49 -29.45 -31.68
CA VAL A 422 -21.15 -28.97 -31.29
C VAL A 422 -20.91 -27.56 -31.83
N PHE A 423 -21.19 -27.32 -33.11
CA PHE A 423 -21.01 -26.01 -33.73
C PHE A 423 -21.87 -24.94 -33.05
N ALA A 424 -23.15 -25.22 -32.83
CA ALA A 424 -24.08 -24.35 -32.13
C ALA A 424 -23.58 -24.03 -30.71
N THR A 425 -22.99 -25.01 -30.02
CA THR A 425 -22.38 -24.80 -28.70
C THR A 425 -21.23 -23.79 -28.74
N PHE A 426 -20.37 -23.87 -29.75
CA PHE A 426 -19.28 -22.90 -29.93
C PHE A 426 -19.79 -21.52 -30.37
N VAL A 427 -20.80 -21.44 -31.24
CA VAL A 427 -21.43 -20.17 -31.64
C VAL A 427 -22.06 -19.49 -30.44
N THR A 428 -22.86 -20.22 -29.66
CA THR A 428 -23.48 -19.69 -28.44
C THR A 428 -22.43 -19.28 -27.42
N SER A 429 -21.34 -20.05 -27.27
CA SER A 429 -20.20 -19.66 -26.42
C SER A 429 -19.52 -18.40 -26.92
N GLY A 430 -19.32 -18.25 -28.23
CA GLY A 430 -18.70 -17.07 -28.84
C GLY A 430 -19.51 -15.81 -28.60
N VAL A 431 -20.82 -15.86 -28.83
CA VAL A 431 -21.73 -14.74 -28.53
C VAL A 431 -21.71 -14.42 -27.04
N ALA A 432 -21.76 -15.44 -26.18
CA ALA A 432 -21.71 -15.23 -24.73
C ALA A 432 -20.40 -14.57 -24.29
N HIS A 433 -19.25 -14.99 -24.84
CA HIS A 433 -17.96 -14.39 -24.50
C HIS A 433 -17.81 -12.98 -25.06
N GLU A 434 -18.39 -12.69 -26.23
CA GLU A 434 -18.43 -11.33 -26.79
C GLU A 434 -19.23 -10.37 -25.88
N VAL A 435 -20.37 -10.84 -25.35
CA VAL A 435 -21.18 -10.12 -24.37
C VAL A 435 -20.41 -9.95 -23.06
N VAL A 436 -19.71 -10.98 -22.57
CA VAL A 436 -18.88 -10.91 -21.37
C VAL A 436 -17.74 -9.89 -21.56
N PHE A 437 -17.09 -9.88 -22.72
CA PHE A 437 -16.02 -8.94 -23.03
C PHE A 437 -16.54 -7.51 -23.13
N PHE A 438 -17.74 -7.30 -23.68
CA PHE A 438 -18.42 -6.01 -23.64
C PHE A 438 -18.64 -5.55 -22.19
N TYR A 439 -19.13 -6.43 -21.30
CA TYR A 439 -19.34 -6.06 -19.90
C TYR A 439 -18.05 -5.76 -19.14
N ILE A 440 -16.98 -6.51 -19.42
CA ILE A 440 -15.68 -6.39 -18.76
C ILE A 440 -14.91 -5.17 -19.26
N THR A 441 -14.84 -4.97 -20.58
CA THR A 441 -14.07 -3.86 -21.16
C THR A 441 -14.87 -2.57 -21.23
N ARG A 442 -16.21 -2.65 -21.24
CA ARG A 442 -17.16 -1.56 -21.57
C ARG A 442 -16.95 -0.98 -22.97
N ALA A 443 -16.18 -1.67 -23.79
CA ALA A 443 -15.95 -1.33 -25.19
C ALA A 443 -16.88 -2.16 -26.06
N MET A 444 -17.31 -1.57 -27.18
CA MET A 444 -18.19 -2.25 -28.13
C MET A 444 -17.58 -3.57 -28.61
N PRO A 445 -18.40 -4.62 -28.78
CA PRO A 445 -17.92 -5.92 -29.21
C PRO A 445 -17.33 -5.83 -30.63
N THR A 446 -16.09 -6.28 -30.79
CA THR A 446 -15.37 -6.28 -32.07
C THR A 446 -15.67 -7.54 -32.89
N GLY A 447 -16.25 -8.55 -32.27
CA GLY A 447 -16.48 -9.86 -32.86
C GLY A 447 -15.24 -10.72 -32.93
N GLU A 448 -14.08 -10.25 -32.47
CA GLU A 448 -12.81 -10.99 -32.50
C GLU A 448 -12.88 -12.24 -31.61
N VAL A 449 -13.55 -12.15 -30.46
CA VAL A 449 -13.73 -13.27 -29.55
C VAL A 449 -14.79 -14.23 -30.06
N ALA A 450 -15.90 -13.72 -30.59
CA ALA A 450 -16.87 -14.55 -31.30
C ALA A 450 -16.22 -15.32 -32.45
N LEU A 451 -15.31 -14.68 -33.19
CA LEU A 451 -14.54 -15.28 -34.27
C LEU A 451 -13.55 -16.34 -33.76
N PHE A 452 -12.92 -16.13 -32.60
CA PHE A 452 -12.10 -17.14 -31.94
C PHE A 452 -12.90 -18.42 -31.65
N PHE A 453 -14.08 -18.29 -31.04
CA PHE A 453 -14.93 -19.45 -30.73
C PHE A 453 -15.52 -20.07 -31.99
N LEU A 454 -15.86 -19.28 -33.01
CA LEU A 454 -16.34 -19.77 -34.29
C LEU A 454 -15.25 -20.60 -34.99
N LEU A 455 -14.03 -20.07 -35.05
CA LEU A 455 -12.87 -20.77 -35.60
C LEU A 455 -12.61 -22.07 -34.83
N HIS A 456 -12.62 -22.03 -33.50
CA HIS A 456 -12.45 -23.21 -32.67
C HIS A 456 -13.60 -24.21 -32.83
N GLY A 457 -14.83 -23.72 -33.06
CA GLY A 457 -15.99 -24.54 -33.35
C GLY A 457 -15.89 -25.25 -34.69
N VAL A 458 -15.54 -24.52 -35.76
CA VAL A 458 -15.29 -25.09 -37.09
C VAL A 458 -14.16 -26.11 -37.01
N CYS A 459 -13.04 -25.77 -36.36
CA CYS A 459 -11.90 -26.67 -36.23
C CYS A 459 -12.23 -27.90 -35.35
N THR A 460 -13.01 -27.75 -34.29
CA THR A 460 -13.44 -28.88 -33.46
C THR A 460 -14.44 -29.77 -34.19
N VAL A 461 -15.38 -29.19 -34.94
CA VAL A 461 -16.34 -29.93 -35.78
C VAL A 461 -15.61 -30.65 -36.92
N ALA A 462 -14.66 -29.98 -37.57
CA ALA A 462 -13.80 -30.57 -38.59
C ALA A 462 -12.95 -31.68 -37.99
N GLU A 463 -12.35 -31.49 -36.81
CA GLU A 463 -11.60 -32.52 -36.10
C GLU A 463 -12.48 -33.73 -35.76
N VAL A 464 -13.70 -33.50 -35.24
CA VAL A 464 -14.64 -34.57 -34.86
C VAL A 464 -15.19 -35.30 -36.10
N ALA A 465 -15.47 -34.58 -37.19
CA ALA A 465 -15.89 -35.16 -38.47
C ALA A 465 -14.75 -35.93 -39.15
N ALA A 466 -13.54 -35.38 -39.12
CA ALA A 466 -12.34 -36.00 -39.68
C ALA A 466 -11.93 -37.25 -38.88
N LYS A 467 -12.01 -37.22 -37.54
CA LYS A 467 -11.82 -38.42 -36.69
C LYS A 467 -12.80 -39.55 -37.00
N ARG A 468 -13.92 -39.25 -37.66
CA ARG A 468 -14.94 -40.21 -38.08
C ARG A 468 -14.78 -40.72 -39.51
N THR A 469 -14.00 -40.04 -40.36
CA THR A 469 -13.65 -40.57 -41.69
C THR A 469 -12.54 -41.64 -41.57
N ALA A 470 -12.63 -42.68 -42.39
CA ALA A 470 -11.68 -43.80 -42.38
C ALA A 470 -10.22 -43.36 -42.68
N PHE A 471 -10.05 -42.20 -43.31
CA PHE A 471 -8.76 -41.62 -43.69
C PHE A 471 -7.92 -41.19 -42.48
N VAL A 472 -8.49 -40.43 -41.53
CA VAL A 472 -7.75 -39.97 -40.33
C VAL A 472 -7.53 -41.12 -39.33
N ARG A 473 -8.43 -42.10 -39.31
CA ARG A 473 -8.27 -43.31 -38.49
C ARG A 473 -7.08 -44.18 -38.94
N ARG A 474 -6.61 -44.02 -40.18
CA ARG A 474 -5.44 -44.71 -40.74
C ARG A 474 -4.11 -43.98 -40.51
N TRP A 475 -4.13 -42.70 -40.13
CA TRP A 475 -2.93 -41.88 -39.90
C TRP A 475 -2.95 -41.26 -38.49
N PRO A 476 -2.65 -42.05 -37.43
CA PRO A 476 -2.61 -41.54 -36.07
C PRO A 476 -1.40 -40.62 -35.86
N VAL A 477 -1.67 -39.34 -35.58
CA VAL A 477 -0.64 -38.36 -35.20
C VAL A 477 -0.14 -38.67 -33.79
N ARG A 478 1.18 -38.61 -33.57
CA ARG A 478 1.76 -38.87 -32.24
C ARG A 478 1.15 -37.91 -31.19
N PRO A 479 0.81 -38.37 -29.97
CA PRO A 479 0.16 -37.54 -28.95
C PRO A 479 0.92 -36.26 -28.62
N VAL A 480 2.26 -36.30 -28.60
CA VAL A 480 3.11 -35.13 -28.37
C VAL A 480 2.99 -34.11 -29.50
N VAL A 481 2.92 -34.58 -30.75
CA VAL A 481 2.77 -33.70 -31.93
C VAL A 481 1.36 -33.10 -31.94
N SER A 482 0.35 -33.90 -31.64
CA SER A 482 -1.04 -33.43 -31.52
C SER A 482 -1.22 -32.45 -30.36
N TRP A 483 -0.54 -32.68 -29.24
CA TRP A 483 -0.45 -31.77 -28.10
C TRP A 483 0.20 -30.45 -28.50
N MET A 484 1.40 -30.48 -29.11
CA MET A 484 2.08 -29.27 -29.58
C MET A 484 1.22 -28.49 -30.56
N PHE A 485 0.58 -29.14 -31.53
CA PHE A 485 -0.31 -28.46 -32.46
C PHE A 485 -1.56 -27.92 -31.79
N THR A 486 -2.16 -28.65 -30.85
CA THR A 486 -3.37 -28.19 -30.13
C THR A 486 -3.05 -26.98 -29.26
N ILE A 487 -1.96 -27.04 -28.49
CA ILE A 487 -1.55 -25.96 -27.61
C ILE A 487 -0.99 -24.79 -28.41
N ALA A 488 -0.20 -25.01 -29.47
CA ALA A 488 0.26 -23.95 -30.35
C ALA A 488 -0.92 -23.30 -31.08
N PHE A 489 -1.86 -24.08 -31.61
CA PHE A 489 -3.07 -23.56 -32.24
C PHE A 489 -3.86 -22.71 -31.25
N VAL A 490 -4.16 -23.24 -30.05
CA VAL A 490 -4.89 -22.51 -29.02
C VAL A 490 -4.16 -21.23 -28.59
N ASN A 491 -2.83 -21.27 -28.42
CA ASN A 491 -2.07 -20.09 -28.01
C ASN A 491 -1.95 -19.04 -29.12
N VAL A 492 -1.74 -19.47 -30.36
CA VAL A 492 -1.65 -18.55 -31.51
C VAL A 492 -3.00 -17.91 -31.78
N THR A 493 -4.08 -18.70 -31.82
CA THR A 493 -5.43 -18.14 -32.00
C THR A 493 -5.86 -17.32 -30.80
N ALA A 494 -5.46 -17.67 -29.57
CA ALA A 494 -5.72 -16.83 -28.41
C ALA A 494 -4.94 -15.51 -28.46
N GLY A 495 -3.65 -15.55 -28.81
CA GLY A 495 -2.82 -14.36 -29.00
C GLY A 495 -3.32 -13.46 -30.14
N TRP A 496 -3.96 -14.05 -31.16
CA TRP A 496 -4.43 -13.34 -32.34
C TRP A 496 -5.87 -12.81 -32.24
N LEU A 497 -6.79 -13.56 -31.64
CA LEU A 497 -8.22 -13.25 -31.68
C LEU A 497 -8.84 -13.07 -30.28
N PHE A 498 -8.25 -13.65 -29.24
CA PHE A 498 -8.83 -13.60 -27.89
C PHE A 498 -8.24 -12.48 -27.02
N PHE A 499 -6.91 -12.35 -27.00
CA PHE A 499 -6.20 -11.38 -26.17
C PHE A 499 -6.12 -9.96 -26.73
N PRO A 500 -6.09 -9.70 -28.05
CA PRO A 500 -5.95 -8.35 -28.57
C PRO A 500 -7.06 -7.39 -28.13
N GLN A 501 -8.30 -7.85 -28.01
CA GLN A 501 -9.39 -7.03 -27.48
C GLN A 501 -9.17 -6.67 -25.99
N LEU A 502 -8.58 -7.57 -25.20
CA LEU A 502 -8.26 -7.33 -23.78
C LEU A 502 -7.07 -6.37 -23.64
N ILE A 503 -6.07 -6.51 -24.52
CA ILE A 503 -4.86 -5.69 -24.54
C ILE A 503 -5.19 -4.28 -25.04
N ARG A 504 -5.95 -4.13 -26.13
CA ARG A 504 -6.37 -2.82 -26.67
C ARG A 504 -7.21 -2.01 -25.69
N ASN A 505 -7.96 -2.70 -24.82
CA ASN A 505 -8.78 -2.07 -23.79
C ASN A 505 -8.07 -1.98 -22.43
N ASN A 506 -6.74 -2.20 -22.38
CA ASN A 506 -5.89 -2.10 -21.20
C ASN A 506 -6.42 -2.88 -19.98
N LEU A 507 -7.03 -4.04 -20.22
CA LEU A 507 -7.72 -4.77 -19.17
C LEU A 507 -6.76 -5.29 -18.08
N GLY A 508 -5.53 -5.66 -18.44
CA GLY A 508 -4.52 -6.07 -17.45
C GLY A 508 -4.20 -4.96 -16.44
N GLU A 509 -4.09 -3.72 -16.91
CA GLU A 509 -3.88 -2.56 -16.03
C GLU A 509 -5.14 -2.23 -15.23
N ARG A 510 -6.32 -2.36 -15.83
CA ARG A 510 -7.60 -2.12 -15.15
C ARG A 510 -7.87 -3.15 -14.06
N CYS A 511 -7.61 -4.42 -14.32
CA CYS A 511 -7.76 -5.52 -13.37
C CYS A 511 -6.71 -5.44 -12.26
N SER A 512 -5.46 -5.04 -12.57
CA SER A 512 -4.45 -4.75 -11.55
C SER A 512 -4.86 -3.58 -10.65
N ASN A 513 -5.45 -2.52 -11.22
CA ASN A 513 -6.02 -1.41 -10.46
C ASN A 513 -7.20 -1.84 -9.59
N GLU A 514 -8.09 -2.70 -10.10
CA GLU A 514 -9.23 -3.22 -9.34
C GLU A 514 -8.81 -4.20 -8.24
N ILE A 515 -7.83 -5.06 -8.50
CA ILE A 515 -7.21 -5.95 -7.50
C ILE A 515 -6.49 -5.14 -6.42
N SER A 516 -5.80 -4.05 -6.78
CA SER A 516 -5.26 -3.12 -5.80
C SER A 516 -6.38 -2.55 -4.94
N LEU A 517 -7.47 -2.07 -5.56
CA LEU A 517 -8.64 -1.55 -4.85
C LEU A 517 -9.31 -2.61 -3.95
N LEU A 518 -9.25 -3.89 -4.33
CA LEU A 518 -9.84 -5.01 -3.59
C LEU A 518 -8.94 -5.47 -2.43
N ILE A 519 -7.63 -5.54 -2.64
CA ILE A 519 -6.63 -5.79 -1.58
C ILE A 519 -6.70 -4.67 -0.55
N ASP A 520 -6.78 -3.44 -1.03
CA ASP A 520 -6.98 -2.27 -0.19
C ASP A 520 -8.29 -2.40 0.60
N PHE A 521 -9.37 -2.89 -0.02
CA PHE A 521 -10.67 -3.16 0.61
C PHE A 521 -10.73 -4.40 1.54
N PHE A 522 -9.86 -5.40 1.40
CA PHE A 522 -9.84 -6.62 2.24
C PHE A 522 -8.85 -6.54 3.41
N ARG A 523 -7.67 -5.91 3.20
CA ARG A 523 -6.82 -5.40 4.29
C ARG A 523 -7.62 -4.50 5.23
N SER A 524 -8.60 -3.82 4.63
CA SER A 524 -9.56 -2.94 5.25
C SER A 524 -10.46 -3.60 6.31
N LYS A 525 -10.78 -4.88 6.16
CA LYS A 525 -11.87 -5.47 6.94
C LYS A 525 -11.56 -6.73 7.73
N LEU A 526 -10.57 -7.53 7.34
CA LEU A 526 -10.48 -8.89 7.85
C LEU A 526 -9.38 -9.09 8.91
N PHE A 527 -8.74 -10.23 9.00
CA PHE A 527 -8.56 -10.82 10.33
C PHE A 527 -7.09 -11.14 10.61
N TYR A 528 -6.56 -10.68 11.74
CA TYR A 528 -6.87 -11.10 13.13
C TYR A 528 -6.33 -12.49 13.45
N PHE A 529 -5.45 -12.47 14.44
CA PHE A 529 -4.78 -13.56 15.13
C PHE A 529 -5.74 -14.31 16.06
N PRO A 530 -5.56 -15.63 16.28
CA PRO A 530 -4.63 -16.14 17.30
C PRO A 530 -3.74 -17.28 16.74
N GLN A 531 -2.53 -17.55 17.21
CA GLN A 531 -1.82 -17.27 18.45
C GLN A 531 -0.32 -17.16 18.14
#